data_AF-A0A0H2SM40-F1
#
_entry.id   AF-A0A0H2SM40-F1
#
_cell.length_a   1.000
_cell.length_b   1.000
_cell.length_c   1.000
_cell.angle_alpha   90.00
_cell.angle_beta   90.00
_cell.angle_gamma   90.00
#
_symmetry.space_group_name_H-M   'P 1'
#
loop_
_entity.id
_entity.type
_entity.pdbx_description
1 polymer ?
#
loop_
_entity_poly.entity_id
_entity_poly.type
_entity_poly.pdbx_seq_one_letter_code
_entity_poly.pdbx_strand_id
1 'polypeptide(L)'
;MEEFVEILGTLNIFFLGFNLSLFFVRRIYKYFITEKQSKIAKLILFIMKILKKYHKISGILLIVVGITHGYLALNGNLYLHTGLILWIGIIFMFLIYTLGKINIFKNTWIKWHRYIGIALIILLIIHLVDPWLL
;
A
#
# COMPACT_ATOMS: atom_id res chain seq x y z
N MET A 1 25.72 2.49 -4.45
CA MET A 1 24.61 1.66 -4.97
C MET A 1 23.69 1.23 -3.85
N GLU A 2 24.24 0.78 -2.72
CA GLU A 2 23.50 0.46 -1.48
C GLU A 2 22.59 1.58 -1.00
N GLU A 3 23.10 2.82 -0.86
CA GLU A 3 22.30 3.99 -0.46
C GLU A 3 21.06 4.19 -1.34
N PHE A 4 21.19 3.98 -2.66
CA PHE A 4 20.06 4.11 -3.57
C PHE A 4 19.02 3.00 -3.38
N VAL A 5 19.47 1.76 -3.11
CA VAL A 5 18.59 0.63 -2.78
C VAL A 5 17.81 0.89 -1.49
N GLU A 6 18.46 1.45 -0.48
CA GLU A 6 17.84 1.84 0.80
C GLU A 6 16.80 2.95 0.62
N ILE A 7 17.10 3.97 -0.21
CA ILE A 7 16.15 5.03 -0.55
C ILE A 7 14.91 4.44 -1.22
N LEU A 8 15.09 3.54 -2.21
CA LEU A 8 13.96 2.89 -2.87
C LEU A 8 13.13 2.02 -1.89
N GLY A 9 13.80 1.30 -0.98
CA GLY A 9 13.13 0.55 0.08
C GLY A 9 12.30 1.45 0.99
N THR A 10 12.87 2.57 1.42
CA THR A 10 12.19 3.58 2.24
C THR A 10 10.99 4.20 1.51
N LEU A 11 11.14 4.49 0.22
CA LEU A 11 10.03 4.98 -0.62
C LEU A 11 8.89 3.95 -0.73
N ASN A 12 9.20 2.66 -0.84
CA ASN A 12 8.19 1.61 -0.84
C ASN A 12 7.43 1.56 0.50
N ILE A 13 8.12 1.64 1.63
CA ILE A 13 7.49 1.73 2.96
C ILE A 13 6.56 2.95 3.01
N PHE A 14 7.06 4.11 2.58
CA PHE A 14 6.27 5.35 2.54
C PHE A 14 5.02 5.21 1.67
N PHE A 15 5.12 4.70 0.44
CA PHE A 15 3.97 4.57 -0.45
C PHE A 15 2.95 3.54 0.06
N LEU A 16 3.40 2.41 0.60
CA LEU A 16 2.49 1.42 1.19
C LEU A 16 1.79 1.99 2.43
N GLY A 17 2.54 2.68 3.32
CA GLY A 17 1.99 3.37 4.48
C GLY A 17 1.01 4.49 4.12
N PHE A 18 1.35 5.32 3.12
CA PHE A 18 0.47 6.35 2.57
C PHE A 18 -0.84 5.75 2.05
N ASN A 19 -0.76 4.67 1.26
CA ASN A 19 -1.94 3.98 0.74
C ASN A 19 -2.84 3.45 1.87
N LEU A 20 -2.24 2.84 2.89
CA LEU A 20 -2.96 2.30 4.03
C LEU A 20 -3.57 3.38 4.93
N SER A 21 -2.91 4.53 5.06
CA SER A 21 -3.38 5.63 5.91
C SER A 21 -4.81 6.07 5.56
N LEU A 22 -5.22 5.99 4.29
CA LEU A 22 -6.58 6.30 3.86
C LEU A 22 -7.63 5.41 4.54
N PHE A 23 -7.31 4.13 4.78
CA PHE A 23 -8.19 3.24 5.52
C PHE A 23 -8.34 3.69 6.97
N PHE A 24 -7.22 3.95 7.66
CA PHE A 24 -7.25 4.39 9.06
C PHE A 24 -7.90 5.74 9.24
N VAL A 25 -7.58 6.73 8.41
CA VAL A 25 -8.18 8.07 8.46
C VAL A 25 -9.70 8.01 8.27
N ARG A 26 -10.21 7.13 7.39
CA ARG A 26 -11.65 6.89 7.25
C ARG A 26 -12.28 6.28 8.51
N ARG A 27 -11.58 5.35 9.17
CA ARG A 27 -12.04 4.74 10.43
C ARG A 27 -12.05 5.76 11.56
N ILE A 28 -10.98 6.55 11.70
CA ILE A 28 -10.88 7.63 12.68
C ILE A 28 -12.04 8.61 12.51
N TYR A 29 -12.27 9.10 11.29
CA TYR A 29 -13.37 10.02 11.02
C TYR A 29 -14.76 9.42 11.32
N LYS A 30 -14.95 8.13 11.06
CA LYS A 30 -16.24 7.46 11.27
C LYS A 30 -16.53 7.23 12.76
N TYR A 31 -15.55 6.78 13.53
CA TYR A 31 -15.77 6.28 14.89
C TYR A 31 -15.38 7.27 16.00
N PHE A 32 -14.41 8.15 15.75
CA PHE A 32 -13.87 9.03 16.80
C PHE A 32 -14.30 10.50 16.62
N ILE A 33 -14.70 10.91 15.42
CA ILE A 33 -15.17 12.28 15.16
C ILE A 33 -16.70 12.34 15.29
N THR A 34 -17.19 12.78 16.43
CA THR A 34 -18.62 13.01 16.70
C THR A 34 -19.07 14.37 16.17
N GLU A 35 -18.33 15.44 16.48
CA GLU A 35 -18.65 16.80 16.06
C GLU A 35 -18.15 17.10 14.64
N LYS A 36 -19.04 16.99 13.65
CA LYS A 36 -18.70 17.12 12.22
C LYS A 36 -18.34 18.54 11.76
N GLN A 37 -18.69 19.57 12.54
CA GLN A 37 -18.41 20.97 12.20
C GLN A 37 -17.09 21.49 12.80
N SER A 38 -16.48 20.72 13.71
CA SER A 38 -15.23 21.09 14.39
C SER A 38 -14.07 21.33 13.41
N LYS A 39 -13.08 22.15 13.83
CA LYS A 39 -11.85 22.38 13.05
C LYS A 39 -11.10 21.07 12.74
N ILE A 40 -11.11 20.14 13.70
CA ILE A 40 -10.49 18.80 13.57
C ILE A 40 -11.19 17.99 12.48
N ALA A 41 -12.53 17.98 12.45
CA ALA A 41 -13.28 17.28 11.40
C ALA A 41 -12.93 17.81 10.00
N LYS A 42 -12.82 19.14 9.85
CA LYS A 42 -12.43 19.79 8.59
C LYS A 42 -11.00 19.39 8.16
N LEU A 43 -10.05 19.39 9.10
CA LEU A 43 -8.67 18.95 8.84
C LEU A 43 -8.62 17.49 8.38
N ILE A 44 -9.32 16.58 9.07
CA ILE A 44 -9.35 15.17 8.70
C ILE A 44 -9.98 14.95 7.33
N LEU A 45 -11.05 15.70 6.99
CA LEU A 45 -11.65 15.66 5.66
C LEU A 45 -10.68 16.16 4.58
N PHE A 46 -9.91 17.21 4.85
CA PHE A 46 -8.88 17.71 3.95
C PHE A 46 -7.78 16.68 3.72
N ILE A 47 -7.25 16.07 4.78
CA ILE A 47 -6.28 14.97 4.69
C ILE A 47 -6.86 13.81 3.88
N MET A 48 -8.10 13.41 4.17
CA MET A 48 -8.76 12.33 3.43
C MET A 48 -8.93 12.65 1.94
N LYS A 49 -9.15 13.93 1.57
CA LYS A 49 -9.21 14.37 0.17
C LYS A 49 -7.86 14.20 -0.53
N ILE A 50 -6.76 14.60 0.12
CA ILE A 50 -5.39 14.40 -0.39
C ILE A 50 -5.10 12.92 -0.56
N LEU A 51 -5.34 12.12 0.48
CA LEU A 51 -5.10 10.68 0.46
C LEU A 51 -5.89 10.01 -0.67
N LYS A 52 -7.19 10.33 -0.82
CA LYS A 52 -8.01 9.80 -1.93
C LYS A 52 -7.47 10.20 -3.30
N LYS A 53 -7.06 11.46 -3.47
CA LYS A 53 -6.56 11.99 -4.75
C LYS A 53 -5.30 11.25 -5.22
N TYR A 54 -4.37 11.00 -4.29
CA TYR A 54 -3.07 10.44 -4.63
C TYR A 54 -2.96 8.92 -4.38
N HIS A 55 -3.93 8.27 -3.72
CA HIS A 55 -3.90 6.82 -3.43
C HIS A 55 -3.59 5.95 -4.65
N LYS A 56 -4.29 6.17 -5.77
CA LYS A 56 -4.03 5.38 -6.98
C LYS A 56 -2.62 5.66 -7.54
N ILE A 57 -2.18 6.91 -7.52
CA ILE A 57 -0.88 7.33 -8.04
C ILE A 57 0.23 6.72 -7.18
N SER A 58 0.12 6.82 -5.85
CA SER A 58 1.07 6.21 -4.92
C SER A 58 1.07 4.69 -5.02
N GLY A 59 -0.07 4.05 -5.29
CA GLY A 59 -0.12 2.60 -5.55
C GLY A 59 0.63 2.17 -6.82
N ILE A 60 0.56 2.97 -7.89
CA ILE A 60 1.32 2.71 -9.12
C ILE A 60 2.82 2.95 -8.89
N LEU A 61 3.18 4.04 -8.22
CA LEU A 61 4.57 4.32 -7.84
C LEU A 61 5.16 3.22 -6.97
N LEU A 62 4.39 2.68 -6.01
CA LEU A 62 4.80 1.55 -5.19
C LEU A 62 5.15 0.30 -6.03
N ILE A 63 4.40 0.02 -7.10
CA ILE A 63 4.72 -1.11 -7.99
C ILE A 63 6.04 -0.86 -8.72
N VAL A 64 6.22 0.33 -9.30
CA VAL A 64 7.41 0.69 -10.08
C VAL A 64 8.66 0.77 -9.22
N VAL A 65 8.57 1.43 -8.06
CA VAL A 65 9.67 1.54 -7.11
C VAL A 65 9.97 0.17 -6.48
N GLY A 66 8.94 -0.65 -6.24
CA GLY A 66 9.09 -2.02 -5.73
C GLY A 66 9.92 -2.92 -6.65
N ILE A 67 9.61 -2.94 -7.95
CA ILE A 67 10.39 -3.78 -8.89
C ILE A 67 11.79 -3.24 -9.09
N THR A 68 11.95 -1.91 -9.11
CA THR A 68 13.28 -1.28 -9.25
C THR A 68 14.15 -1.57 -8.04
N HIS A 69 13.58 -1.48 -6.83
CA HIS A 69 14.25 -1.86 -5.59
C HIS A 69 14.69 -3.32 -5.62
N GLY A 70 13.77 -4.26 -5.91
CA GLY A 70 14.09 -5.68 -5.95
C GLY A 70 15.15 -6.03 -7.00
N TYR A 71 15.04 -5.47 -8.20
CA TYR A 71 16.01 -5.69 -9.28
C TYR A 71 17.42 -5.24 -8.85
N LEU A 72 17.55 -4.06 -8.23
CA LEU A 72 18.85 -3.57 -7.78
C LEU A 72 19.37 -4.31 -6.54
N ALA A 73 18.50 -4.63 -5.58
CA ALA A 73 18.86 -5.35 -4.36
C ALA A 73 19.37 -6.77 -4.65
N LEU A 74 18.88 -7.40 -5.72
CA LEU A 74 19.26 -8.75 -6.13
C LEU A 74 20.32 -8.77 -7.25
N ASN A 75 20.96 -7.63 -7.54
CA ASN A 75 21.93 -7.47 -8.62
C ASN A 75 21.42 -7.98 -9.99
N GLY A 76 20.15 -7.71 -10.29
CA GLY A 76 19.47 -8.08 -11.53
C GLY A 76 18.93 -9.51 -11.58
N ASN A 77 19.14 -10.30 -10.55
CA ASN A 77 18.65 -11.68 -10.49
C ASN A 77 17.22 -11.74 -9.93
N LEU A 78 16.52 -12.82 -10.24
CA LEU A 78 15.19 -13.11 -9.70
C LEU A 78 15.30 -14.29 -8.71
N TYR A 79 15.08 -14.00 -7.44
CA TYR A 79 15.02 -15.02 -6.39
C TYR A 79 13.62 -15.06 -5.78
N LEU A 80 13.18 -16.25 -5.40
CA LEU A 80 12.01 -16.37 -4.55
C LEU A 80 12.44 -16.00 -3.13
N HIS A 81 11.87 -14.93 -2.60
CA HIS A 81 12.09 -14.47 -1.24
C HIS A 81 10.90 -13.58 -0.83
N THR A 82 10.87 -13.10 0.41
CA THR A 82 9.69 -12.42 0.97
C THR A 82 9.36 -11.10 0.26
N GLY A 83 10.35 -10.43 -0.32
CA GLY A 83 10.18 -9.19 -1.10
C GLY A 83 9.48 -9.42 -2.45
N LEU A 84 9.82 -10.50 -3.16
CA LEU A 84 9.12 -10.88 -4.39
C LEU A 84 7.64 -11.20 -4.11
N ILE A 85 7.37 -11.94 -3.02
CA ILE A 85 6.00 -12.28 -2.60
C ILE A 85 5.21 -11.01 -2.24
N LEU A 86 5.82 -10.10 -1.48
CA LEU A 86 5.24 -8.80 -1.17
C LEU A 86 4.90 -8.01 -2.44
N TRP A 87 5.84 -7.93 -3.38
CA TRP A 87 5.65 -7.20 -4.63
C TRP A 87 4.53 -7.79 -5.51
N ILE A 88 4.48 -9.12 -5.66
CA ILE A 88 3.38 -9.81 -6.34
C ILE A 88 2.04 -9.51 -5.64
N GLY A 89 2.03 -9.52 -4.30
CA GLY A 89 0.86 -9.14 -3.52
C GLY A 89 0.37 -7.71 -3.80
N ILE A 90 1.29 -6.76 -3.96
CA ILE A 90 0.97 -5.36 -4.33
C ILE A 90 0.32 -5.31 -5.73
N ILE A 91 0.87 -6.05 -6.71
CA ILE A 91 0.24 -6.16 -8.04
C ILE A 91 -1.16 -6.75 -7.92
N PHE A 92 -1.31 -7.84 -7.18
CA PHE A 92 -2.59 -8.49 -7.00
C PHE A 92 -3.62 -7.55 -6.34
N MET A 93 -3.20 -6.74 -5.38
CA MET A 93 -4.04 -5.70 -4.77
C MET A 93 -4.54 -4.66 -5.78
N PHE A 94 -3.67 -4.25 -6.72
CA PHE A 94 -4.05 -3.35 -7.82
C PHE A 94 -5.00 -4.05 -8.81
N LEU A 95 -4.78 -5.32 -9.12
CA LEU A 95 -5.67 -6.11 -9.96
C LEU A 95 -7.08 -6.23 -9.34
N ILE A 96 -7.20 -6.50 -8.04
CA ILE A 96 -8.51 -6.51 -7.36
C ILE A 96 -9.25 -5.18 -7.50
N TYR A 97 -8.53 -4.05 -7.40
CA TYR A 97 -9.12 -2.75 -7.66
C TYR A 97 -9.66 -2.64 -9.10
N THR A 98 -8.91 -3.11 -10.10
CA THR A 98 -9.37 -3.11 -11.50
C THR A 98 -10.58 -4.02 -11.73
N LEU A 99 -10.60 -5.22 -11.13
CA LEU A 99 -11.74 -6.14 -11.17
C LEU A 99 -13.00 -5.52 -10.56
N GLY A 100 -12.85 -4.66 -9.54
CA GLY A 100 -13.96 -3.91 -8.95
C GLY A 100 -14.70 -2.98 -9.90
N LYS A 101 -14.13 -2.68 -11.08
CA LYS A 101 -14.81 -1.94 -12.16
C LYS A 101 -15.76 -2.82 -12.99
N ILE A 102 -15.65 -4.13 -12.89
CA ILE A 102 -16.54 -5.09 -13.53
C ILE A 102 -17.78 -5.27 -12.65
N ASN A 103 -18.97 -5.21 -13.25
CA ASN A 103 -20.25 -5.22 -12.51
C ASN A 103 -20.40 -6.39 -11.54
N ILE A 104 -19.91 -7.58 -11.91
CA ILE A 104 -19.98 -8.80 -11.10
C ILE A 104 -19.25 -8.64 -9.75
N PHE A 105 -18.14 -7.90 -9.71
CA PHE A 105 -17.29 -7.77 -8.52
C PHE A 105 -17.47 -6.44 -7.77
N LYS A 106 -18.34 -5.54 -8.25
CA LYS A 106 -18.54 -4.17 -7.75
C LYS A 106 -18.78 -4.08 -6.24
N ASN A 107 -19.45 -5.08 -5.66
CA ASN A 107 -19.81 -5.10 -4.24
C ASN A 107 -18.81 -5.87 -3.35
N THR A 108 -17.96 -6.73 -3.93
CA THR A 108 -17.09 -7.63 -3.16
C THR A 108 -15.62 -7.21 -3.20
N TRP A 109 -15.16 -6.52 -4.25
CA TRP A 109 -13.75 -6.15 -4.43
C TRP A 109 -13.19 -5.37 -3.24
N ILE A 110 -14.00 -4.47 -2.64
CA ILE A 110 -13.54 -3.61 -1.56
C ILE A 110 -13.25 -4.39 -0.27
N LYS A 111 -13.95 -5.52 -0.05
CA LYS A 111 -13.71 -6.42 1.09
C LYS A 111 -12.35 -7.09 0.92
N TRP A 112 -12.12 -7.69 -0.26
CA TRP A 112 -10.85 -8.33 -0.60
C TRP A 112 -9.67 -7.37 -0.63
N HIS A 113 -9.83 -6.19 -1.21
CA HIS A 113 -8.80 -5.16 -1.24
C HIS A 113 -8.34 -4.77 0.17
N ARG A 114 -9.25 -4.70 1.14
CA ARG A 114 -8.88 -4.42 2.55
C ARG A 114 -8.13 -5.57 3.20
N TYR A 115 -8.56 -6.82 2.98
CA TYR A 115 -7.87 -7.98 3.56
C TYR A 115 -6.47 -8.13 3.01
N ILE A 116 -6.29 -7.96 1.70
CA ILE A 116 -4.95 -7.97 1.10
C ILE A 116 -4.12 -6.82 1.65
N GLY A 117 -4.70 -5.61 1.79
CA GLY A 117 -3.98 -4.50 2.40
C GLY A 117 -3.39 -4.81 3.78
N ILE A 118 -4.12 -5.58 4.62
CA ILE A 118 -3.59 -6.04 5.92
C ILE A 118 -2.51 -7.10 5.73
N ALA A 119 -2.72 -8.08 4.84
CA ALA A 119 -1.74 -9.11 4.53
C ALA A 119 -0.41 -8.53 4.01
N LEU A 120 -0.46 -7.47 3.19
CA LEU A 120 0.73 -6.78 2.69
C LEU A 120 1.53 -6.09 3.81
N ILE A 121 0.87 -5.64 4.88
CA ILE A 121 1.59 -5.08 6.03
C ILE A 121 2.32 -6.16 6.80
N ILE A 122 1.69 -7.33 6.97
CA ILE A 122 2.35 -8.49 7.58
C ILE A 122 3.56 -8.91 6.74
N LEU A 123 3.39 -9.01 5.42
CA LEU A 123 4.48 -9.33 4.49
C LEU A 123 5.58 -8.27 4.48
N LEU A 124 5.24 -6.98 4.58
CA LEU A 124 6.22 -5.91 4.71
C LEU A 124 7.05 -6.08 6.00
N ILE A 125 6.40 -6.32 7.14
CA ILE A 125 7.11 -6.53 8.41
C ILE A 125 8.03 -7.73 8.32
N ILE A 126 7.54 -8.86 7.77
CA ILE A 126 8.35 -10.05 7.53
C ILE A 126 9.56 -9.71 6.67
N HIS A 127 9.36 -9.01 5.55
CA HIS A 127 10.44 -8.63 4.64
C HIS A 127 11.50 -7.71 5.28
N LEU A 128 11.08 -6.82 6.19
CA LEU A 128 11.99 -5.94 6.93
C LEU A 128 12.80 -6.67 8.01
N VAL A 129 12.24 -7.72 8.62
CA VAL A 129 12.91 -8.50 9.67
C VAL A 129 13.81 -9.57 9.07
N ASP A 130 13.28 -10.32 8.10
CA ASP A 130 14.00 -11.40 7.42
C ASP A 130 13.56 -11.48 5.94
N PRO A 131 14.34 -10.87 5.02
CA PRO A 131 14.03 -10.91 3.60
C PRO A 131 14.12 -12.32 2.99
N TRP A 132 14.76 -13.27 3.66
CA TRP A 132 15.07 -14.63 3.18
C TRP A 132 14.41 -15.74 4.00
N LEU A 133 13.33 -15.43 4.72
CA LEU A 133 12.59 -16.39 5.55
C LEU A 133 12.07 -17.64 4.78
N LEU A 134 12.11 -17.63 3.45
CA LEU A 134 11.61 -18.66 2.54
C LEU A 134 12.68 -19.06 1.53
#